data_AF-A0A2E6BYF4-F1
#
_entry.id   AF-A0A2E6BYF4-F1
#
_cell.length_a   1.000
_cell.length_b   1.000
_cell.length_c   1.000
_cell.angle_alpha   90.00
_cell.angle_beta   90.00
_cell.angle_gamma   90.00
#
_symmetry.space_group_name_H-M   'P 1'
#
loop_
_entity.id
_entity.type
_entity.pdbx_description
1 polymer ?
#
loop_
_entity_poly.entity_id
_entity_poly.type
_entity_poly.pdbx_seq_one_letter_code
_entity_poly.pdbx_strand_id
1 'polypeptide(L)'
;MKRRWTEPQGGTVMRRTHGTRQGTRSILKRSKSERGRVNIGRIMHDYSPGDLVSIVLDGGQQKGMPHRRFQGMTGTIESKQGRAYIVSFSDKNKKKTVIARPEHLRPAK
;
A
#
# COMPACT_ATOMS: atom_id res chain seq x y z
N MET A 1 13.87 52.68 -27.70
CA MET A 1 14.49 51.35 -27.55
C MET A 1 14.09 50.76 -26.18
N LYS A 2 12.94 50.07 -26.08
CA LYS A 2 12.48 49.40 -24.85
C LYS A 2 12.43 47.89 -25.12
N ARG A 3 13.37 47.14 -24.54
CA ARG A 3 13.38 45.68 -24.55
C ARG A 3 12.18 45.19 -23.76
N ARG A 4 11.14 44.77 -24.50
CA ARG A 4 9.94 44.15 -23.96
C ARG A 4 10.33 42.71 -23.60
N TRP A 5 10.49 42.42 -22.32
CA TRP A 5 10.64 41.05 -21.85
C TRP A 5 9.31 40.33 -22.11
N THR A 6 9.32 39.33 -22.98
CA THR A 6 8.19 38.41 -23.18
C THR A 6 8.09 37.51 -21.96
N GLU A 7 6.95 37.57 -21.27
CA GLU A 7 6.56 36.65 -20.20
C GLU A 7 6.70 35.20 -20.67
N PRO A 8 7.31 34.28 -19.88
CA PRO A 8 7.24 32.87 -20.21
C PRO A 8 5.77 32.45 -20.07
N GLN A 9 5.19 32.03 -21.19
CA GLN A 9 3.83 31.51 -21.25
C GLN A 9 3.65 30.46 -20.14
N GLY A 10 2.63 30.69 -19.30
CA GLY A 10 2.26 29.78 -18.22
C GLY A 10 1.98 28.40 -18.77
N GLY A 11 2.95 27.50 -18.66
CA GLY A 11 2.77 26.08 -18.95
C GLY A 11 1.68 25.55 -18.02
N THR A 12 0.59 25.07 -18.59
CA THR A 12 -0.44 24.36 -17.83
C THR A 12 0.25 23.18 -17.14
N VAL A 13 0.45 23.27 -15.82
CA VAL A 13 1.04 22.17 -15.05
C VAL A 13 0.10 20.99 -15.16
N MET A 14 0.48 19.99 -15.97
CA MET A 14 -0.30 18.77 -16.13
C MET A 14 -0.48 18.11 -14.78
N ARG A 15 -1.73 18.09 -14.29
CA ARG A 15 -2.08 17.43 -13.05
C ARG A 15 -1.92 15.93 -13.21
N ARG A 16 -1.24 15.31 -12.25
CA ARG A 16 -1.13 13.84 -12.22
C ARG A 16 -2.50 13.22 -11.95
N THR A 17 -2.71 12.04 -12.51
CA THR A 17 -3.91 11.25 -12.28
C THR A 17 -3.98 10.76 -10.82
N HIS A 18 -5.21 10.61 -10.30
CA HIS A 18 -5.46 10.17 -8.92
C HIS A 18 -5.81 8.68 -8.80
N GLY A 19 -5.50 7.87 -9.82
CA GLY A 19 -5.79 6.43 -9.82
C GLY A 19 -5.03 5.70 -8.71
N THR A 20 -5.49 4.52 -8.29
CA THR A 20 -5.00 3.74 -7.14
C THR A 20 -3.54 3.27 -7.23
N ARG A 21 -2.92 3.28 -8.42
CA ARG A 21 -1.51 2.92 -8.66
C ARG A 21 -0.55 4.07 -9.01
N GLN A 22 -0.99 5.33 -8.95
CA GLN A 22 -0.09 6.46 -9.18
C GLN A 22 1.13 6.42 -8.24
N GLY A 23 2.35 6.65 -8.74
CA GLY A 23 3.54 6.73 -7.88
C GLY A 23 3.90 5.46 -7.08
N THR A 24 3.32 4.29 -7.38
CA THR A 24 3.62 3.04 -6.66
C THR A 24 4.82 2.29 -7.23
N ARG A 25 5.53 2.85 -8.21
CA ARG A 25 6.61 2.16 -8.93
C ARG A 25 7.68 1.61 -7.99
N SER A 26 8.07 2.35 -6.96
CA SER A 26 9.04 1.86 -5.96
C SER A 26 8.40 0.91 -4.96
N ILE A 27 7.21 1.25 -4.45
CA ILE A 27 6.51 0.50 -3.40
C ILE A 27 6.16 -0.94 -3.84
N LEU A 28 5.67 -1.10 -5.07
CA LEU A 28 5.23 -2.40 -5.59
C LEU A 28 6.34 -3.15 -6.35
N LYS A 29 7.52 -2.56 -6.50
CA LYS A 29 8.63 -3.19 -7.22
C LYS A 29 9.28 -4.24 -6.33
N ARG A 30 9.28 -5.48 -6.79
CA ARG A 30 10.06 -6.58 -6.20
C ARG A 30 11.51 -6.54 -6.70
N SER A 31 12.43 -6.94 -5.82
CA SER A 31 13.85 -7.10 -6.15
C SER A 31 14.05 -8.17 -7.22
N LYS A 32 15.21 -8.19 -7.88
CA LYS A 32 15.46 -9.16 -8.97
C LYS A 32 15.38 -10.61 -8.48
N SER A 33 15.90 -10.88 -7.28
CA SER A 33 15.90 -12.23 -6.66
C SER A 33 14.50 -12.65 -6.21
N GLU A 34 13.68 -11.70 -5.73
CA GLU A 34 12.31 -12.01 -5.29
C GLU A 34 11.29 -12.12 -6.44
N ARG A 35 11.69 -11.91 -7.70
CA ARG A 35 10.77 -12.04 -8.85
C ARG A 35 10.55 -13.51 -9.19
N GLY A 36 9.28 -13.92 -9.25
CA GLY A 36 8.89 -15.28 -9.64
C GLY A 36 7.90 -15.89 -8.66
N ARG A 37 8.40 -16.49 -7.57
CA ARG A 37 7.57 -17.19 -6.59
C ARG A 37 7.06 -16.25 -5.50
N VAL A 38 5.82 -16.47 -5.08
CA VAL A 38 5.29 -15.84 -3.86
C VAL A 38 5.78 -16.64 -2.67
N ASN A 39 6.13 -15.96 -1.58
CA ASN A 39 6.60 -16.64 -0.38
C ASN A 39 5.42 -17.37 0.29
N ILE A 40 5.52 -18.70 0.32
CA ILE A 40 4.47 -19.61 0.82
C ILE A 40 4.24 -19.38 2.32
N GLY A 41 5.29 -19.15 3.09
CA GLY A 41 5.20 -18.90 4.53
C GLY A 41 4.36 -17.66 4.85
N ARG A 42 4.31 -16.67 3.95
CA ARG A 42 3.44 -15.49 4.10
C ARG A 42 1.98 -15.82 3.87
N ILE A 43 1.68 -16.70 2.91
CA ILE A 43 0.31 -17.08 2.55
C ILE A 43 -0.31 -17.94 3.66
N MET A 44 0.50 -18.83 4.24
CA MET A 44 0.08 -19.78 5.27
C MET A 44 0.16 -19.24 6.69
N HIS A 45 0.61 -17.99 6.88
CA HIS A 45 0.69 -17.41 8.22
C HIS A 45 -0.72 -17.17 8.76
N ASP A 46 -1.11 -17.95 9.76
CA ASP A 46 -2.35 -17.74 10.48
C ASP A 46 -2.18 -16.61 11.50
N TYR A 47 -3.17 -15.74 11.53
CA TYR A 47 -3.26 -14.66 12.49
C TYR A 47 -4.52 -14.82 13.36
N SER A 48 -4.39 -14.40 14.61
CA SER A 48 -5.47 -14.38 15.59
C SER A 48 -5.96 -12.94 15.83
N PRO A 49 -7.22 -12.76 16.25
CA PRO A 49 -7.71 -11.47 16.73
C PRO A 49 -6.82 -10.93 17.87
N GLY A 50 -6.44 -9.66 17.79
CA GLY A 50 -5.52 -9.01 18.73
C GLY A 50 -4.06 -8.98 18.26
N ASP A 51 -3.67 -9.76 17.24
CA ASP A 51 -2.30 -9.75 16.73
C ASP A 51 -1.94 -8.39 16.10
N LEU A 52 -0.73 -7.92 16.41
CA LEU A 52 -0.14 -6.73 15.79
C LEU A 52 0.47 -7.09 14.43
N VAL A 53 0.04 -6.38 13.40
CA VAL A 53 0.50 -6.60 12.03
C VAL A 53 0.80 -5.30 11.30
N SER A 54 1.86 -5.32 10.50
CA SER A 54 2.19 -4.24 9.58
C SER A 54 1.67 -4.56 8.17
N ILE A 55 1.06 -3.56 7.54
CA ILE A 55 0.55 -3.64 6.18
C ILE A 55 1.72 -3.40 5.20
N VAL A 56 2.12 -4.46 4.49
CA VAL A 56 3.22 -4.42 3.53
C VAL A 56 2.74 -5.00 2.20
N LEU A 57 2.51 -4.13 1.22
CA LEU A 57 2.04 -4.48 -0.11
C LEU A 57 3.06 -5.36 -0.84
N ASP A 58 2.56 -6.42 -1.47
CA ASP A 58 3.35 -7.31 -2.30
C ASP A 58 2.87 -7.15 -3.75
N GLY A 59 3.68 -6.51 -4.60
CA GLY A 59 3.34 -6.30 -6.01
C GLY A 59 3.21 -7.59 -6.83
N GLY A 60 3.63 -8.75 -6.30
CA GLY A 60 3.46 -10.05 -6.95
C GLY A 60 2.05 -10.64 -6.80
N GLN A 61 1.25 -10.17 -5.83
CA GLN A 61 -0.14 -10.58 -5.66
C GLN A 61 -1.06 -9.37 -5.72
N GLN A 62 -1.98 -9.36 -6.69
CA GLN A 62 -2.87 -8.21 -6.88
C GLN A 62 -4.18 -8.33 -6.10
N LYS A 63 -4.57 -9.55 -5.73
CA LYS A 63 -5.85 -9.82 -5.06
C LYS A 63 -5.73 -9.49 -3.57
N GLY A 64 -6.75 -8.84 -3.02
CA GLY A 64 -6.78 -8.47 -1.59
C GLY A 64 -5.75 -7.43 -1.19
N MET A 65 -5.20 -6.70 -2.16
CA MET A 65 -4.22 -5.65 -1.94
C MET A 65 -4.89 -4.39 -1.38
N PRO A 66 -4.44 -3.88 -0.22
CA PRO A 66 -4.96 -2.63 0.32
C PRO A 66 -4.47 -1.40 -0.46
N HIS A 67 -5.11 -0.25 -0.22
CA HIS A 67 -4.75 0.99 -0.89
C HIS A 67 -3.32 1.43 -0.53
N ARG A 68 -2.56 1.96 -1.51
CA ARG A 68 -1.13 2.30 -1.32
C ARG A 68 -0.83 3.19 -0.12
N ARG A 69 -1.79 4.03 0.27
CA ARG A 69 -1.64 5.00 1.37
C ARG A 69 -1.32 4.31 2.69
N PHE A 70 -1.74 3.06 2.85
CA PHE A 70 -1.61 2.30 4.08
C PHE A 70 -0.34 1.45 4.14
N GLN A 71 0.53 1.55 3.13
CA GLN A 71 1.84 0.92 3.16
C GLN A 71 2.62 1.35 4.41
N GLY A 72 3.10 0.38 5.18
CA GLY A 72 3.91 0.61 6.38
C GLY A 72 3.11 0.98 7.64
N MET A 73 1.77 1.02 7.56
CA MET A 73 0.95 1.20 8.74
C MET A 73 0.90 -0.09 9.56
N THR A 74 0.97 0.04 10.88
CA THR A 74 0.78 -1.07 11.82
C THR A 74 -0.60 -0.96 12.46
N GLY A 75 -1.27 -2.09 12.57
CA GLY A 75 -2.62 -2.19 13.14
C GLY A 75 -2.82 -3.50 13.87
N THR A 76 -4.03 -3.67 14.38
CA THR A 76 -4.48 -4.86 15.10
C THR A 76 -5.47 -5.63 14.25
N ILE A 77 -5.39 -6.96 14.29
CA ILE A 77 -6.39 -7.81 13.63
C ILE A 77 -7.65 -7.87 14.48
N GLU A 78 -8.79 -7.53 13.88
CA GLU A 78 -10.10 -7.60 14.54
C GLU A 78 -10.74 -8.96 14.31
N SER A 79 -10.73 -9.44 13.07
CA SER A 79 -11.34 -10.71 12.68
C SER A 79 -10.85 -11.20 11.32
N LYS A 80 -11.21 -12.44 10.98
CA LYS A 80 -10.95 -13.06 9.68
C LYS A 80 -12.21 -12.97 8.81
N GLN A 81 -12.06 -12.47 7.59
CA GLN A 81 -13.11 -12.41 6.57
C GLN A 81 -12.72 -13.31 5.38
N GLY A 82 -13.19 -14.55 5.40
CA GLY A 82 -12.83 -15.55 4.40
C GLY A 82 -11.33 -15.82 4.34
N ARG A 83 -10.68 -15.43 3.24
CA ARG A 83 -9.21 -15.56 3.03
C ARG A 83 -8.42 -14.32 3.46
N ALA A 84 -9.11 -13.26 3.88
CA ALA A 84 -8.51 -11.99 4.28
C ALA A 84 -8.72 -11.74 5.77
N TYR A 85 -7.99 -10.77 6.28
CA TYR A 85 -8.08 -10.29 7.65
C TYR A 85 -8.55 -8.84 7.66
N ILE A 86 -9.35 -8.52 8.66
CA ILE A 86 -9.80 -7.18 8.97
C ILE A 86 -8.78 -6.57 9.93
N VAL A 87 -8.07 -5.55 9.48
CA VAL A 87 -7.03 -4.85 10.24
C VAL A 87 -7.51 -3.45 10.54
N SER A 88 -7.59 -3.11 11.83
CA SER A 88 -7.85 -1.74 12.28
C SER A 88 -6.55 -1.01 12.63
N PHE A 89 -6.44 0.22 12.15
CA PHE A 89 -5.29 1.09 12.40
C PHE A 89 -5.74 2.55 12.45
N SER A 90 -4.91 3.40 13.04
CA SER A 90 -5.14 4.85 13.04
C SER A 90 -4.36 5.50 11.91
N ASP A 91 -5.06 6.11 10.95
CA ASP A 91 -4.45 7.00 9.95
C ASP A 91 -4.53 8.43 10.50
N LYS A 92 -3.46 8.84 11.20
CA LYS A 92 -3.38 10.09 11.95
C LYS A 92 -4.47 10.17 13.03
N ASN A 93 -5.52 10.96 12.78
CA ASN A 93 -6.62 11.21 13.72
C ASN A 93 -7.90 10.44 13.36
N LYS A 94 -7.84 9.50 12.40
CA LYS A 94 -9.00 8.72 11.97
C LYS A 94 -8.70 7.24 12.08
N LYS A 95 -9.50 6.54 12.87
CA LYS A 95 -9.53 5.07 12.86
C LYS A 95 -10.08 4.60 11.53
N LYS A 96 -9.38 3.65 10.92
CA LYS A 96 -9.74 3.04 9.65
C LYS A 96 -9.57 1.54 9.74
N THR A 97 -10.36 0.87 8.92
CA THR A 97 -10.31 -0.58 8.80
C THR A 97 -9.97 -0.93 7.36
N VAL A 98 -9.10 -1.91 7.18
CA VAL A 98 -8.66 -2.41 5.89
C VAL A 98 -8.83 -3.92 5.86
N ILE A 99 -9.33 -4.40 4.73
CA ILE A 99 -9.40 -5.83 4.44
C ILE A 99 -8.19 -6.17 3.59
N ALA A 100 -7.28 -6.97 4.15
CA ALA A 100 -6.04 -7.37 3.48
C ALA A 100 -5.82 -8.87 3.62
N ARG A 101 -5.32 -9.49 2.55
CA ARG A 101 -4.91 -10.90 2.60
C ARG A 101 -3.54 -11.06 3.27
N PRO A 102 -3.21 -12.25 3.80
CA PRO A 102 -1.96 -12.48 4.53
C PRO A 102 -0.69 -12.22 3.70
N GLU A 103 -0.76 -12.27 2.36
CA GLU A 103 0.38 -11.90 1.51
C GLU A 103 0.86 -10.46 1.73
N HIS A 104 -0.07 -9.59 2.14
CA HIS A 104 0.16 -8.17 2.37
C HIS A 104 0.32 -7.80 3.85
N LEU A 105 0.43 -8.79 4.73
CA LEU A 105 0.61 -8.60 6.16
C LEU A 105 1.98 -9.12 6.59
N ARG A 106 2.54 -8.48 7.62
CA ARG A 106 3.73 -8.91 8.34
C ARG A 106 3.41 -8.90 9.82
N PRO A 107 3.78 -9.94 10.58
CA PRO A 107 3.71 -9.86 12.03
C PRO A 107 4.63 -8.73 12.51
N ALA A 108 4.10 -7.83 13.34
CA ALA A 108 4.86 -6.79 14.02
C ALA A 108 5.10 -7.29 15.44
N LYS A 109 6.26 -7.94 15.65
CA LYS A 109 6.70 -8.42 16.95
C LYS A 109 7.70 -7.43 17.54
#